data_AF-A0A1Q3C215-F1
#
_entry.id   AF-A0A1Q3C215-F1
#
_cell.length_a   1.000
_cell.length_b   1.000
_cell.length_c   1.000
_cell.angle_alpha   90.00
_cell.angle_beta   90.00
_cell.angle_gamma   90.00
#
_symmetry.space_group_name_H-M   'P 1'
#
loop_
_entity.id
_entity.type
_entity.pdbx_description
1 polymer ?
#
loop_
_entity_poly.entity_id
_entity_poly.type
_entity_poly.pdbx_seq_one_letter_code
_entity_poly.pdbx_strand_id
1 'polypeptide(L)'
;FETRAKTDCVVNNVAESFNAMILETRGLSIISMMEEIWKKDMVRIQERYAAMDWYDGIICPKIIVILEQLKHEARLWQCLWAGGDKYKVGQGREQYVVNLGLMTCFC
;
A
#
# COMPACT_ATOMS: atom_id res chain seq x y z
N PHE A 1 -35.84 6.91 0.49
CA PHE A 1 -34.67 6.55 -0.33
C PHE A 1 -33.42 6.83 0.49
N GLU A 2 -32.71 5.80 0.94
CA GLU A 2 -31.39 5.98 1.55
C GLU A 2 -30.35 6.10 0.44
N THR A 3 -29.67 7.25 0.38
CA THR A 3 -28.59 7.57 -0.56
C THR A 3 -27.24 6.94 -0.18
N ARG A 4 -27.23 5.94 0.70
CA ARG A 4 -25.99 5.31 1.17
C ARG A 4 -25.68 4.09 0.32
N ALA A 5 -24.57 4.13 -0.41
CA ALA A 5 -24.07 2.96 -1.16
C ALA A 5 -23.92 1.76 -0.20
N LYS A 6 -24.54 0.62 -0.56
CA LYS A 6 -24.57 -0.61 0.27
C LYS A 6 -23.27 -1.42 0.23
N THR A 7 -22.33 -1.07 -0.66
CA THR A 7 -21.08 -1.80 -0.88
C THR A 7 -19.94 -0.83 -1.16
N ASP A 8 -18.85 -0.93 -0.38
CA ASP A 8 -17.63 -0.11 -0.54
C ASP A 8 -16.65 -0.69 -1.58
N CYS A 9 -16.87 -1.93 -2.04
CA CYS A 9 -16.00 -2.60 -3.00
C CYS A 9 -16.72 -2.81 -4.33
N VAL A 10 -16.35 -2.02 -5.33
CA VAL A 10 -16.55 -2.42 -6.73
C VAL A 10 -15.49 -3.48 -7.03
N VAL A 11 -15.73 -4.72 -6.63
CA VAL A 11 -14.80 -5.87 -6.76
C VAL A 11 -14.27 -6.04 -8.19
N ASN A 12 -15.03 -5.58 -9.18
CA ASN A 12 -14.63 -5.67 -10.58
C ASN A 12 -13.44 -4.76 -10.93
N ASN A 13 -13.35 -3.54 -10.35
CA ASN A 13 -12.31 -2.58 -10.70
C ASN A 13 -10.90 -3.04 -10.25
N VAL A 14 -10.80 -3.67 -9.08
CA VAL A 14 -9.51 -4.16 -8.57
C VAL A 14 -9.00 -5.33 -9.43
N ALA A 15 -9.87 -6.29 -9.74
CA ALA A 15 -9.52 -7.42 -10.59
C ALA A 15 -9.20 -6.99 -12.02
N GLU A 16 -9.99 -6.09 -12.61
CA GLU A 16 -9.72 -5.52 -13.94
C GLU A 16 -8.38 -4.77 -13.98
N SER A 17 -8.11 -3.94 -12.99
CA SER A 17 -6.85 -3.20 -12.90
C SER A 17 -5.63 -4.12 -12.75
N PHE A 18 -5.76 -5.19 -11.96
CA PHE A 18 -4.69 -6.18 -11.80
C PHE A 18 -4.48 -7.01 -13.07
N ASN A 19 -5.56 -7.44 -13.72
CA ASN A 19 -5.49 -8.19 -14.97
C ASN A 19 -4.86 -7.36 -16.10
N ALA A 20 -5.20 -6.07 -16.20
CA ALA A 20 -4.57 -5.16 -17.15
C ALA A 20 -3.06 -5.05 -16.91
N MET A 21 -2.65 -4.92 -15.64
CA MET A 21 -1.24 -4.84 -15.26
C MET A 21 -0.47 -6.11 -15.68
N ILE A 22 -1.01 -7.29 -15.39
CA ILE A 22 -0.40 -8.57 -15.79
C ILE A 22 -0.30 -8.68 -17.31
N LEU A 23 -1.38 -8.31 -18.02
CA LEU A 23 -1.40 -8.41 -19.49
C LEU A 23 -0.30 -7.57 -20.14
N GLU A 24 0.01 -6.40 -19.58
CA GLU A 24 1.09 -5.53 -20.07
C GLU A 24 2.48 -6.10 -19.77
N THR A 25 2.67 -6.75 -18.61
CA THR A 25 4.00 -7.22 -18.16
C THR A 25 4.29 -8.69 -18.48
N ARG A 26 3.31 -9.48 -18.95
CA ARG A 26 3.44 -10.94 -19.17
C ARG A 26 4.53 -11.36 -20.17
N GLY A 27 4.96 -10.45 -21.04
CA GLY A 27 6.01 -10.71 -22.02
C GLY A 27 7.43 -10.64 -21.45
N LEU A 28 7.56 -10.20 -20.20
CA LEU A 28 8.84 -10.03 -19.51
C LEU A 28 9.28 -11.33 -18.84
N SER A 29 10.58 -11.41 -18.51
CA SER A 29 11.07 -12.46 -17.60
C SER A 29 10.35 -12.35 -16.25
N ILE A 30 10.23 -13.46 -15.50
CA ILE A 30 9.50 -13.46 -14.22
C ILE A 30 10.03 -12.41 -13.24
N ILE A 31 11.34 -12.19 -13.19
CA ILE A 31 11.97 -11.19 -12.32
C ILE A 31 11.54 -9.79 -12.76
N SER A 32 11.70 -9.47 -14.05
CA SER A 32 11.32 -8.18 -14.61
C SER A 32 9.81 -7.91 -14.50
N MET A 33 8.97 -8.94 -14.62
CA MET A 33 7.53 -8.83 -14.43
C MET A 33 7.17 -8.42 -13.01
N MET A 34 7.82 -9.03 -11.99
CA MET A 34 7.61 -8.65 -10.59
C MET A 34 8.10 -7.23 -10.31
N GLU A 35 9.26 -6.84 -10.85
CA GLU A 35 9.78 -5.47 -10.69
C GLU A 35 8.82 -4.43 -11.27
N GLU A 36 8.25 -4.67 -12.45
CA GLU A 36 7.30 -3.74 -13.07
C GLU A 36 5.98 -3.65 -12.30
N ILE A 37 5.48 -4.78 -11.77
CA ILE A 37 4.31 -4.79 -10.88
C ILE A 37 4.61 -3.95 -9.63
N TRP A 38 5.74 -4.18 -8.97
CA TRP A 38 6.14 -3.42 -7.78
C TRP A 38 6.27 -1.92 -8.04
N LYS A 39 6.90 -1.52 -9.16
CA LYS A 39 7.00 -0.09 -9.53
C LYS A 39 5.62 0.54 -9.70
N LYS A 40 4.71 -0.12 -10.41
CA LYS A 40 3.36 0.38 -10.63
C LYS A 40 2.58 0.52 -9.33
N ASP A 41 2.69 -0.46 -8.44
CA ASP A 41 2.05 -0.39 -7.12
C ASP A 41 2.60 0.76 -6.29
N MET A 42 3.92 0.96 -6.26
CA MET A 42 4.54 2.08 -5.56
C MET A 42 4.07 3.44 -6.08
N VAL A 43 4.05 3.62 -7.40
CA VAL A 43 3.54 4.86 -8.03
C VAL A 43 2.08 5.09 -7.66
N ARG A 44 1.24 4.05 -7.76
CA ARG A 44 -0.18 4.14 -7.44
C ARG A 44 -0.41 4.52 -5.97
N ILE A 45 0.35 3.94 -5.04
CA ILE A 45 0.27 4.29 -3.62
C ILE A 45 0.61 5.77 -3.43
N GLN A 46 1.69 6.26 -4.05
CA GLN A 46 2.12 7.65 -3.95
C GLN A 46 1.07 8.62 -4.52
N GLU A 47 0.49 8.31 -5.68
CA GLU A 47 -0.56 9.13 -6.28
C GLU A 47 -1.81 9.20 -5.39
N ARG A 48 -2.19 8.08 -4.77
CA ARG A 48 -3.35 8.03 -3.86
C ARG A 48 -3.07 8.78 -2.57
N TYR A 49 -1.87 8.67 -2.03
CA TYR A 49 -1.43 9.45 -0.88
C TYR A 49 -1.53 10.95 -1.18
N ALA A 50 -0.93 11.40 -2.29
CA ALA A 50 -0.98 12.79 -2.70
C ALA A 50 -2.42 13.27 -2.90
N ALA A 51 -3.28 12.47 -3.55
CA ALA A 51 -4.69 12.84 -3.73
C ALA A 51 -5.44 13.01 -2.39
N MET A 52 -5.14 12.16 -1.40
CA MET A 52 -5.76 12.26 -0.07
C MET A 52 -5.20 13.42 0.76
N ASP A 53 -3.95 13.83 0.55
CA ASP A 53 -3.33 14.98 1.23
C ASP A 53 -4.08 16.30 0.92
N TRP A 54 -4.58 16.44 -0.31
CA TRP A 54 -5.39 17.58 -0.73
C TRP A 54 -6.91 17.39 -0.53
N TYR A 55 -7.36 16.24 -0.04
CA TYR A 55 -8.79 15.94 0.10
C TYR A 55 -9.36 16.50 1.40
N ASP A 56 -10.31 17.44 1.27
CA ASP A 56 -11.00 18.11 2.38
C ASP A 56 -12.46 17.65 2.58
N GLY A 57 -12.90 16.68 1.79
CA GLY A 57 -14.27 16.16 1.81
C GLY A 57 -14.56 15.18 2.96
N ILE A 58 -15.82 14.74 3.05
CA ILE A 58 -16.26 13.78 4.06
C ILE A 58 -15.90 12.35 3.64
N ILE A 59 -15.05 11.71 4.43
CA ILE A 59 -14.73 10.28 4.28
C ILE A 59 -15.89 9.44 4.86
N CYS A 60 -16.25 8.36 4.16
CA CYS A 60 -17.29 7.42 4.62
C CYS A 60 -17.01 6.92 6.05
N PRO A 61 -18.00 6.94 6.97
CA PRO A 61 -17.78 6.56 8.38
C PRO A 61 -17.17 5.18 8.57
N LYS A 62 -17.52 4.21 7.71
CA LYS A 62 -16.96 2.86 7.76
C LYS A 62 -15.46 2.83 7.45
N ILE A 63 -15.00 3.66 6.50
CA ILE A 63 -13.57 3.79 6.19
C ILE A 63 -12.82 4.44 7.34
N ILE A 64 -13.41 5.45 8.00
CA ILE A 64 -12.83 6.06 9.20
C ILE A 64 -12.62 5.03 10.31
N VAL A 65 -13.61 4.16 10.56
CA VAL A 65 -13.50 3.08 11.56
C VAL A 65 -12.35 2.13 11.22
N ILE A 66 -12.21 1.73 9.94
CA ILE A 66 -11.11 0.88 9.50
C ILE A 66 -9.76 1.59 9.69
N LEU A 67 -9.66 2.87 9.34
CA LEU A 67 -8.44 3.66 9.49
C LEU A 67 -8.00 3.79 10.96
N GLU A 68 -8.94 4.07 11.87
CA GLU A 68 -8.61 4.17 13.30
C GLU A 68 -8.17 2.82 13.89
N GLN A 69 -8.76 1.71 13.43
CA GLN A 69 -8.31 0.37 13.80
C GLN A 69 -6.88 0.10 13.31
N LEU A 70 -6.59 0.37 12.03
CA LEU A 70 -5.26 0.20 11.46
C LEU A 70 -4.23 1.09 12.15
N LYS A 71 -4.59 2.33 12.50
CA LYS A 71 -3.73 3.25 13.28
C LYS A 71 -3.47 2.72 14.69
N HIS A 72 -4.43 2.03 15.30
CA HIS A 72 -4.21 1.35 16.57
C HIS A 72 -3.20 0.20 16.44
N GLU A 73 -3.34 -0.63 15.42
CA GLU A 73 -2.44 -1.75 15.14
C GLU A 73 -1.03 -1.29 14.74
N ALA A 74 -0.93 -0.23 13.93
CA ALA A 74 0.33 0.35 13.50
C ALA A 74 1.23 0.80 14.66
N ARG A 75 0.65 1.17 15.82
CA ARG A 75 1.41 1.52 17.02
C ARG A 75 2.25 0.36 17.58
N LEU A 76 1.94 -0.87 17.20
CA LEU A 76 2.70 -2.06 17.61
C LEU A 76 3.99 -2.24 16.79
N TRP A 77 4.08 -1.56 15.64
CA TRP A 77 5.27 -1.57 14.80
C TRP A 77 6.30 -0.56 15.30
N GLN A 78 7.53 -1.02 15.47
CA GLN A 78 8.65 -0.19 15.88
C GLN A 78 9.58 0.03 14.69
N CYS A 79 9.96 1.28 14.45
CA CYS A 79 10.97 1.65 13.47
C CYS A 79 12.22 2.14 14.19
N LEU A 80 13.30 1.37 14.11
CA LEU A 80 14.58 1.65 14.74
C LEU A 80 15.59 2.06 13.67
N TRP A 81 16.14 3.27 13.78
CA TRP A 81 17.16 3.75 12.86
C TRP A 81 18.49 3.04 13.10
N ALA A 82 19.07 2.49 12.02
CA ALA A 82 20.33 1.75 12.06
C ALA A 82 21.50 2.51 11.40
N GLY A 83 21.31 3.79 11.08
CA GLY A 83 22.30 4.64 10.39
C GLY A 83 22.01 4.83 8.91
N GLY A 84 22.22 6.06 8.40
CA GLY A 84 21.92 6.42 7.01
C GLY A 84 20.46 6.15 6.66
N ASP A 85 20.23 5.49 5.52
CA ASP A 85 18.89 5.12 5.03
C ASP A 85 18.40 3.75 5.54
N LYS A 86 19.05 3.18 6.56
CA LYS A 86 18.73 1.83 7.06
C LYS A 86 17.89 1.89 8.33
N TYR A 87 16.84 1.09 8.35
CA TYR A 87 15.90 0.97 9.44
C TYR A 87 15.62 -0.50 9.72
N LYS A 88 15.50 -0.84 11.00
CA LYS A 88 14.93 -2.10 11.45
C LYS A 88 13.49 -1.84 11.84
N VAL A 89 12.56 -2.44 11.11
CA VAL A 89 11.12 -2.28 11.30
C VAL A 89 10.54 -3.60 11.77
N GLY A 90 9.77 -3.63 12.84
CA GLY A 90 9.20 -4.90 13.30
C GLY A 90 8.14 -4.81 14.37
N GLN A 91 7.40 -5.90 14.50
CA GLN A 91 6.37 -6.13 15.52
C GLN A 91 6.51 -7.57 16.03
N GLY A 92 6.80 -7.74 17.33
CA GLY A 92 6.96 -9.07 17.92
C GLY A 92 8.07 -9.88 17.23
N ARG A 93 7.70 -11.01 16.61
CA ARG A 93 8.65 -11.91 15.90
C ARG A 93 8.89 -11.49 14.44
N GLU A 94 8.04 -10.62 13.89
CA GLU A 94 8.20 -10.12 12.53
C GLU A 94 9.18 -8.95 12.54
N GLN A 95 10.24 -9.07 11.77
CA GLN A 95 11.34 -8.12 11.73
C GLN A 95 11.77 -7.95 10.28
N TYR A 96 12.05 -6.72 9.89
CA TYR A 96 12.45 -6.37 8.55
C TYR A 96 13.60 -5.38 8.59
N VAL A 97 14.57 -5.56 7.69
CA VAL A 97 15.63 -4.60 7.41
C VAL A 97 15.23 -3.83 6.16
N VAL A 98 14.91 -2.55 6.35
CA VAL A 98 14.53 -1.63 5.29
C VAL A 98 15.72 -0.74 4.96
N ASN A 99 16.04 -0.60 3.68
CA ASN A 99 17.01 0.34 3.17
C ASN A 99 16.33 1.26 2.15
N LEU A 100 16.09 2.52 2.55
CA LEU A 100 15.40 3.50 1.72
C LEU A 100 16.25 3.96 0.51
N GLY A 101 17.57 4.04 0.66
CA GLY A 101 18.47 4.47 -0.41
C GLY A 101 18.58 3.45 -1.55
N LEU A 102 18.47 2.15 -1.22
CA LEU A 102 18.39 1.08 -2.21
C LEU A 102 16.96 0.67 -2.56
N MET A 103 15.95 1.26 -1.90
CA MET A 103 14.54 0.85 -1.98
C MET A 103 14.33 -0.67 -1.80
N THR A 104 15.03 -1.26 -0.81
CA THR A 104 14.94 -2.71 -0.52
C THR A 104 14.39 -2.96 0.88
N CYS A 105 13.68 -4.08 1.04
CA CYS A 105 13.18 -4.58 2.30
C CYS A 105 13.48 -6.08 2.40
N PHE A 106 14.11 -6.51 3.50
CA PHE A 106 14.46 -7.91 3.77
C PHE A 106 13.79 -8.37 5.05
N CYS A 107 13.25 -9.59 5.06
CA CYS A 107 12.70 -10.25 6.26
C CYS A 107 13.78 -11.03 7.03
#